data_AF-A0A517ICX5-F1
#
_entry.id   AF-A0A517ICX5-F1
#
_cell.length_a   1.000
_cell.length_b   1.000
_cell.length_c   1.000
_cell.angle_alpha   90.00
_cell.angle_beta   90.00
_cell.angle_gamma   90.00
#
_symmetry.space_group_name_H-M   'P 1'
#
loop_
_entity.id
_entity.type
_entity.pdbx_description
1 polymer ?
#
loop_
_entity_poly.entity_id
_entity_poly.type
_entity_poly.pdbx_seq_one_letter_code
_entity_poly.pdbx_strand_id
1 'polypeptide(L)'
;MDKIYFKGMSFYGYHGVFGAEAELGQRFYVDLELSLDLSKAGASDDLHDTVNYADIFTCVQKIVEGERFQLIEKLTAVIAERLLTQFPLHEVKAKVTKPNPPINGHYESVAIEMIRRREDFAS
;
A
#
# COMPACT_ATOMS: atom_id res chain seq x y z
N MET A 1 -3.72 -7.26 -18.87
CA MET A 1 -4.23 -6.51 -17.71
C MET A 1 -3.45 -5.23 -17.64
N ASP A 2 -4.17 -4.11 -17.61
CA ASP A 2 -3.57 -2.79 -17.51
C ASP A 2 -3.18 -2.50 -16.06
N LYS A 3 -2.33 -1.49 -15.86
CA LYS A 3 -1.76 -1.20 -14.55
C LYS A 3 -1.74 0.29 -14.21
N ILE A 4 -2.04 0.60 -12.95
CA ILE A 4 -1.74 1.88 -12.32
C ILE A 4 -0.56 1.69 -11.37
N TYR A 5 0.38 2.64 -11.37
CA TYR A 5 1.58 2.61 -10.53
C TYR A 5 1.59 3.77 -9.54
N PHE A 6 1.89 3.46 -8.29
CA PHE A 6 2.29 4.44 -7.28
C PHE A 6 3.74 4.15 -6.88
N LYS A 7 4.59 5.18 -6.88
CA LYS A 7 6.00 5.05 -6.54
C LYS A 7 6.37 5.98 -5.41
N GLY A 8 6.98 5.43 -4.35
CA GLY A 8 7.57 6.19 -3.26
C GLY A 8 6.59 7.07 -2.47
N MET A 9 5.32 6.65 -2.32
CA MET A 9 4.40 7.40 -1.46
C MET A 9 4.94 7.44 -0.04
N SER A 10 5.03 8.62 0.57
CA SER A 10 5.71 8.81 1.85
C SER A 10 4.73 9.23 2.93
N PHE A 11 4.62 8.39 3.96
CA PHE A 11 3.70 8.59 5.09
C PHE A 11 4.43 8.52 6.41
N TYR A 12 3.93 9.19 7.45
CA TYR A 12 4.50 9.09 8.79
C TYR A 12 3.62 8.21 9.66
N GLY A 13 4.18 7.15 10.22
CA GLY A 13 3.44 6.16 11.00
C GLY A 13 4.20 5.72 12.25
N TYR A 14 3.49 5.05 13.14
CA TYR A 14 4.01 4.61 14.45
C TYR A 14 4.11 3.08 14.54
N HIS A 15 4.32 2.42 13.40
CA HIS A 15 4.41 0.97 13.32
C HIS A 15 5.77 0.45 13.78
N GLY A 16 5.77 -0.72 14.41
CA GLY A 16 6.99 -1.36 14.90
C GLY A 16 6.78 -2.15 16.17
N VAL A 17 7.66 -3.10 16.41
CA VAL A 17 7.62 -4.00 17.58
C VAL A 17 8.20 -3.29 18.81
N PHE A 18 9.22 -2.45 18.62
CA PHE A 18 9.93 -1.83 19.73
C PHE A 18 9.19 -0.58 20.23
N GLY A 19 9.20 -0.36 21.55
CA GLY A 19 8.50 0.76 22.19
C GLY A 19 8.90 2.14 21.63
N ALA A 20 10.18 2.35 21.36
CA ALA A 20 10.68 3.59 20.77
C ALA A 20 10.09 3.88 19.37
N GLU A 21 9.82 2.84 18.57
CA GLU A 21 9.18 3.02 17.26
C GLU A 21 7.72 3.43 17.40
N ALA A 22 7.04 2.91 18.42
CA ALA A 22 5.65 3.25 18.72
C ALA A 22 5.50 4.68 19.25
N GLU A 23 6.52 5.22 19.92
CA GLU A 23 6.52 6.56 20.50
C GLU A 23 7.00 7.62 19.51
N LEU A 24 8.15 7.39 18.88
CA LEU A 24 8.77 8.36 17.99
C LEU A 24 8.16 8.35 16.60
N GLY A 25 7.76 7.17 16.09
CA GLY A 25 7.34 6.99 14.72
C GLY A 25 8.48 7.16 13.70
N GLN A 26 8.16 6.91 12.43
CA GLN A 26 9.09 7.12 11.31
C GLN A 26 8.34 7.21 9.98
N ARG A 27 9.09 7.52 8.91
CA ARG A 27 8.57 7.45 7.55
C ARG A 27 8.46 6.00 7.07
N PHE A 28 7.38 5.70 6.38
CA PHE A 28 7.18 4.48 5.61
C PHE A 28 6.95 4.87 4.15
N TYR A 29 7.58 4.15 3.23
CA TYR A 29 7.36 4.33 1.80
C TYR A 29 6.51 3.21 1.25
N VAL A 30 5.52 3.55 0.44
CA VAL A 30 4.62 2.59 -0.18
C VAL A 30 4.69 2.69 -1.71
N ASP A 31 4.99 1.57 -2.35
CA ASP A 31 4.87 1.39 -3.79
C ASP A 31 3.70 0.44 -4.08
N LEU A 32 2.94 0.74 -5.13
CA LEU A 32 1.82 -0.10 -5.59
C LEU A 32 1.92 -0.36 -7.09
N GLU A 33 1.64 -1.59 -7.49
CA GLU A 33 1.15 -1.91 -8.84
C GLU A 33 -0.26 -2.46 -8.71
N LEU A 34 -1.22 -1.82 -9.38
CA LEU A 34 -2.64 -2.16 -9.31
C LEU A 34 -3.11 -2.65 -10.68
N SER A 35 -3.56 -3.88 -10.77
CA SER A 35 -4.06 -4.46 -12.02
C SER A 35 -5.58 -4.27 -12.11
N LEU A 36 -6.04 -3.67 -13.21
CA LEU A 36 -7.45 -3.42 -13.53
C LEU A 36 -7.65 -3.36 -15.06
N ASP A 37 -8.91 -3.38 -15.50
CA ASP A 37 -9.23 -3.11 -16.91
C ASP A 37 -9.40 -1.60 -17.12
N LEU A 38 -8.57 -1.00 -17.99
CA LEU A 38 -8.64 0.43 -18.32
C LEU A 38 -9.24 0.67 -19.71
N SER A 39 -9.70 -0.37 -20.41
CA SER A 39 -10.22 -0.26 -21.78
C SER A 39 -11.40 0.70 -21.89
N LYS A 40 -12.35 0.65 -20.94
CA LYS A 40 -13.53 1.53 -20.93
C LYS A 40 -13.14 2.99 -20.78
N ALA A 41 -12.35 3.30 -19.74
CA ALA A 41 -11.87 4.66 -19.48
C ALA A 41 -11.02 5.20 -20.63
N GLY A 42 -10.15 4.37 -21.22
CA GLY A 42 -9.34 4.77 -22.37
C GLY A 42 -10.17 5.05 -23.63
N ALA A 43 -11.38 4.50 -23.74
CA ALA A 43 -12.29 4.77 -24.85
C ALA A 43 -13.24 5.95 -24.59
N SER A 44 -13.68 6.14 -23.34
CA SER A 44 -14.67 7.16 -22.97
C SER A 44 -14.08 8.50 -22.54
N ASP A 45 -12.84 8.51 -22.04
CA ASP A 45 -12.22 9.68 -21.37
C ASP A 45 -13.04 10.19 -20.17
N ASP A 46 -13.82 9.31 -19.52
CA ASP A 46 -14.62 9.63 -18.34
C ASP A 46 -13.95 9.08 -17.07
N LEU A 47 -13.74 9.95 -16.09
CA LEU A 47 -13.16 9.59 -14.78
C LEU A 47 -14.03 8.59 -14.01
N HIS A 48 -15.34 8.55 -14.26
CA HIS A 48 -16.24 7.58 -13.62
C HIS A 48 -16.06 6.15 -14.14
N ASP A 49 -15.38 5.97 -15.27
CA ASP A 49 -15.10 4.66 -15.86
C ASP A 49 -13.78 4.05 -15.39
N THR A 50 -13.08 4.72 -14.45
CA THR A 50 -11.84 4.22 -13.84
C THR A 50 -11.84 4.41 -12.33
N VAL A 51 -10.73 4.02 -11.70
CA VAL A 51 -10.47 4.27 -10.29
C VAL A 51 -9.75 5.59 -10.13
N ASN A 52 -10.27 6.46 -9.26
CA ASN A 52 -9.63 7.71 -8.90
C ASN A 52 -8.37 7.43 -8.04
N TYR A 53 -7.20 7.75 -8.57
CA TYR A 53 -5.92 7.56 -7.88
C TYR A 53 -5.77 8.43 -6.62
N ALA A 54 -6.50 9.54 -6.50
CA ALA A 54 -6.52 10.35 -5.27
C ALA A 54 -7.21 9.60 -4.11
N ASP A 55 -8.25 8.83 -4.42
CA ASP A 55 -8.96 8.02 -3.43
C ASP A 55 -8.11 6.83 -2.98
N ILE A 56 -7.36 6.22 -3.91
CA ILE A 56 -6.35 5.20 -3.59
C ILE A 56 -5.28 5.75 -2.66
N PHE A 57 -4.67 6.90 -3.02
CA PHE A 57 -3.65 7.54 -2.18
C PHE A 57 -4.18 7.81 -0.77
N THR A 58 -5.38 8.40 -0.68
CA THR A 58 -6.04 8.71 0.60
C THR A 58 -6.35 7.45 1.41
N CYS A 59 -6.76 6.36 0.76
CA CYS A 59 -6.96 5.07 1.41
C CYS A 59 -5.66 4.56 2.04
N VAL A 60 -4.56 4.56 1.29
CA VAL A 60 -3.25 4.13 1.78
C VAL A 60 -2.77 5.02 2.92
N GLN A 61 -2.90 6.35 2.77
CA GLN A 61 -2.55 7.31 3.81
C GLN A 61 -3.26 7.00 5.12
N LYS A 62 -4.58 6.83 5.09
CA LYS A 62 -5.38 6.53 6.29
C LYS A 62 -4.96 5.23 6.98
N ILE A 63 -4.51 4.23 6.22
CA ILE A 63 -4.03 2.97 6.78
C ILE A 63 -2.67 3.16 7.46
N VAL A 64 -1.72 3.85 6.81
CA VAL A 64 -0.34 4.02 7.33
C VAL A 64 -0.28 5.04 8.48
N GLU A 65 -1.08 6.10 8.42
CA GLU A 65 -1.09 7.15 9.46
C GLU A 65 -2.10 6.87 10.58
N GLY A 66 -2.92 5.82 10.43
CA GLY A 66 -4.01 5.47 11.35
C GLY A 66 -3.66 4.35 12.32
N GLU A 67 -4.28 3.18 12.12
CA GLU A 67 -4.12 2.03 13.03
C GLU A 67 -2.65 1.59 13.12
N ARG A 68 -2.12 1.54 14.34
CA ARG A 68 -0.77 1.04 14.58
C ARG A 68 -0.72 -0.47 14.43
N PHE A 69 0.32 -0.94 13.75
CA PHE A 69 0.66 -2.36 13.62
C PHE A 69 2.06 -2.62 14.17
N GLN A 70 2.29 -3.81 14.70
CA GLN A 70 3.62 -4.22 15.14
C GLN A 70 4.53 -4.62 13.97
N LEU A 71 3.93 -5.20 12.92
CA LEU A 71 4.63 -5.79 11.78
C LEU A 71 4.34 -5.03 10.49
N ILE A 72 5.37 -4.83 9.68
CA ILE A 72 5.22 -4.24 8.33
C ILE A 72 4.55 -5.22 7.37
N GLU A 73 4.63 -6.53 7.64
CA GLU A 73 3.89 -7.58 6.95
C GLU A 73 2.38 -7.38 7.12
N LYS A 74 1.92 -7.12 8.34
CA LYS A 74 0.49 -6.86 8.61
C LYS A 74 0.04 -5.56 7.94
N LEU A 75 0.84 -4.50 8.04
CA LEU A 75 0.57 -3.24 7.34
C LEU A 75 0.44 -3.46 5.82
N THR A 76 1.40 -4.16 5.21
CA THR A 76 1.41 -4.45 3.76
C THR A 76 0.18 -5.26 3.35
N ALA A 77 -0.17 -6.30 4.14
CA ALA A 77 -1.35 -7.12 3.90
C ALA A 77 -2.65 -6.31 4.00
N VAL A 78 -2.80 -5.45 5.02
CA VAL A 78 -3.99 -4.60 5.21
C VAL A 78 -4.14 -3.60 4.06
N ILE A 79 -3.04 -3.02 3.56
CA ILE A 79 -3.08 -2.15 2.38
C ILE A 79 -3.65 -2.92 1.19
N ALA A 80 -3.08 -4.09 0.86
CA ALA A 80 -3.54 -4.87 -0.28
C ALA A 80 -5.00 -5.32 -0.15
N GLU A 81 -5.39 -5.84 1.02
CA GLU A 81 -6.75 -6.30 1.32
C GLU A 81 -7.77 -5.15 1.22
N ARG A 82 -7.45 -3.99 1.82
CA ARG A 82 -8.37 -2.85 1.81
C ARG A 82 -8.58 -2.31 0.41
N LEU A 83 -7.51 -2.22 -0.39
CA LEU A 83 -7.58 -1.77 -1.77
C LEU A 83 -8.41 -2.73 -2.65
N LEU A 84 -8.20 -4.05 -2.52
CA LEU A 84 -9.02 -5.04 -3.23
C LEU A 84 -10.50 -5.00 -2.79
N THR A 85 -10.76 -4.74 -1.52
CA THR A 85 -12.15 -4.70 -1.00
C THR A 85 -12.91 -3.45 -1.46
N GLN A 86 -12.24 -2.28 -1.50
CA GLN A 86 -12.92 -1.00 -1.74
C GLN A 86 -12.97 -0.57 -3.21
N PHE A 87 -12.03 -1.03 -4.03
CA PHE A 87 -11.89 -0.60 -5.42
C PHE A 87 -12.02 -1.79 -6.36
N PRO A 88 -12.45 -1.64 -7.63
CA PRO A 88 -12.61 -2.74 -8.60
C PRO A 88 -11.28 -3.22 -9.19
N LEU A 89 -10.31 -3.57 -8.34
CA LEU A 89 -8.97 -4.06 -8.72
C LEU A 89 -8.94 -5.59 -8.81
N HIS A 90 -8.23 -6.16 -9.79
CA HIS A 90 -8.06 -7.61 -9.88
C HIS A 90 -6.91 -8.12 -9.01
N GLU A 91 -5.80 -7.38 -8.98
CA GLU A 91 -4.58 -7.74 -8.26
C GLU A 91 -3.95 -6.46 -7.70
N VAL A 92 -3.39 -6.58 -6.49
CA VAL A 92 -2.58 -5.55 -5.86
C VAL A 92 -1.23 -6.14 -5.52
N LYS A 93 -0.17 -5.55 -6.09
CA LYS A 93 1.20 -5.73 -5.62
C LYS A 93 1.54 -4.53 -4.74
N ALA A 94 1.69 -4.76 -3.44
CA ALA A 94 2.03 -3.73 -2.48
C ALA A 94 3.42 -3.98 -1.90
N LYS A 95 4.24 -2.92 -1.87
CA LYS A 95 5.55 -2.93 -1.21
C LYS A 95 5.59 -1.83 -0.18
N VAL A 96 5.90 -2.19 1.07
CA VAL A 96 6.14 -1.22 2.14
C VAL A 96 7.62 -1.27 2.52
N THR A 97 8.28 -0.13 2.39
CA THR A 97 9.68 0.06 2.70
C THR A 97 9.82 0.86 3.99
N LYS A 98 10.60 0.31 4.92
CA LYS A 98 11.02 0.93 6.17
C LYS A 98 12.48 1.35 6.00
N PRO A 99 12.78 2.66 5.93
CA PRO A 99 14.14 3.14 5.68
C PRO A 99 15.06 2.93 6.88
N ASN A 100 14.55 3.11 8.10
CA ASN A 100 15.36 3.14 9.31
C ASN A 100 14.84 2.16 10.39
N PRO A 101 14.76 0.84 10.10
CA PRO A 101 14.53 -0.15 11.14
C PRO A 101 15.65 -0.13 12.20
N PRO A 102 15.39 -0.57 13.44
CA PRO A 102 16.39 -0.61 14.51
C PRO A 102 17.34 -1.80 14.34
N ILE A 103 18.11 -1.80 13.27
CA ILE A 103 19.13 -2.81 12.95
C ILE A 103 20.51 -2.14 13.05
N ASN A 104 21.38 -2.69 13.88
CA ASN A 104 22.77 -2.25 13.99
C ASN A 104 23.57 -2.71 12.75
N GLY A 105 23.74 -1.82 11.78
CA GLY A 105 24.47 -2.09 10.55
C GLY A 105 24.25 -1.02 9.48
N HIS A 106 24.88 -1.18 8.33
CA HIS A 106 24.72 -0.28 7.18
C HIS A 106 23.89 -0.95 6.09
N TYR A 107 22.82 -0.29 5.67
CA TYR A 107 21.91 -0.68 4.59
C TYR A 107 21.08 0.55 4.20
N GLU A 108 20.39 0.49 3.06
CA GLU A 108 19.54 1.60 2.60
C GLU A 108 18.12 1.54 3.19
N SER A 109 17.52 0.35 3.23
CA SER A 109 16.20 0.10 3.80
C SER A 109 15.89 -1.39 3.92
N VAL A 110 14.79 -1.72 4.59
CA VAL A 110 14.15 -3.06 4.56
C VAL A 110 12.74 -2.90 3.99
N ALA A 111 12.27 -3.85 3.19
CA ALA A 111 10.93 -3.81 2.62
C ALA A 111 10.25 -5.17 2.63
N ILE A 112 8.92 -5.15 2.71
CA ILE A 112 8.05 -6.30 2.46
C ILE A 112 7.27 -6.04 1.19
N GLU A 113 7.18 -7.05 0.33
CA GLU A 113 6.38 -7.01 -0.89
C GLU A 113 5.39 -8.18 -0.88
N MET A 114 4.13 -7.91 -1.19
CA MET A 114 3.08 -8.91 -1.28
C MET A 114 2.26 -8.69 -2.54
N ILE A 115 1.88 -9.81 -3.17
CA ILE A 115 0.88 -9.83 -4.24
C ILE A 115 -0.37 -10.51 -3.67
N ARG A 116 -1.52 -9.87 -3.85
CA ARG A 116 -2.84 -10.41 -3.51
C ARG A 116 -3.78 -10.20 -4.67
N ARG A 117 -4.67 -11.16 -4.89
CA ARG A 117 -5.71 -11.11 -5.90
C ARG A 117 -7.07 -11.10 -5.25
N ARG A 118 -8.06 -10.55 -5.95
CA ARG A 118 -9.44 -10.53 -5.48
C ARG A 118 -9.97 -11.95 -5.17
N GLU A 119 -9.55 -12.93 -5.96
CA GLU A 119 -9.91 -14.34 -5.79
C GLU A 119 -9.44 -14.94 -4.45
N ASP A 120 -8.37 -14.41 -3.85
CA ASP A 120 -7.87 -14.85 -2.54
C ASP A 120 -8.89 -14.58 -1.41
N PHE A 121 -9.88 -13.72 -1.65
CA PHE A 121 -10.89 -13.28 -0.68
C PHE A 121 -12.33 -13.65 -1.08
N ALA A 122 -12.51 -14.30 -2.22
CA ALA A 122 -13.82 -14.81 -2.62
C ALA A 122 -14.13 -16.07 -1.81
N SER A 123 -15.24 -16.04 -1.05
CA SER A 123 -15.77 -17.20 -0.30
C SER A 123 -16.56 -18.11 -1.21
#